data_AF-V5YP29-F1
#
_entry.id   AF-V5YP29-F1
#
_cell.length_a   1.000
_cell.length_b   1.000
_cell.length_c   1.000
_cell.angle_alpha   90.00
_cell.angle_beta   90.00
_cell.angle_gamma   90.00
#
_symmetry.space_group_name_H-M   'P 1'
#
loop_
_entity.id
_entity.type
_entity.pdbx_description
1 polymer ?
#
loop_
_entity_poly.entity_id
_entity_poly.type
_entity_poly.pdbx_seq_one_letter_code
_entity_poly.pdbx_strand_id
1 'polypeptide(L)'
;MGTIEVLQAIVDARDYSKMVLHPDHPERGQFVVTGSQFGHGPVEKYVGYCVQVRKYAGACDSHAVLLRHSDGSLTCHENQTFIPLTKHQVAAARAVFAVLPENEDDSEGYAVSGSTREVGFVINRPSAPGCERLQEVEEYEHRQSALGAEVATLTGPQLLELIYYASAETAGEVLKGTWPTRPDVERFIGQYLDRKGWVTRSSVTPDEASQSTESVVEPAPCGTLFRHKDGGIYRYFGLSRDTEDSGLRVLYHHIWPFNPSTIPLSRPIDLWEASFGPITEQDLSDAKCEDRSAAQGRITRNKAARRQAKQNAD
;
A
#
# COMPACT_ATOMS: atom_id res chain seq x y z
N MET A 1 27.83 24.80 8.11
CA MET A 1 26.64 24.10 7.62
C MET A 1 25.80 23.78 8.85
N GLY A 2 24.56 24.27 8.91
CA GLY A 2 23.67 24.01 10.05
C GLY A 2 23.18 22.55 10.07
N THR A 3 22.71 22.07 11.22
CA THR A 3 22.15 20.71 11.37
C THR A 3 21.13 20.38 10.28
N ILE A 4 20.17 21.27 10.06
CA ILE A 4 19.10 21.11 9.06
C ILE A 4 19.66 20.95 7.64
N GLU A 5 20.65 21.75 7.27
CA GLU A 5 21.28 21.68 5.94
C GLU A 5 21.97 20.33 5.72
N VAL A 6 22.64 19.80 6.75
CA VAL A 6 23.32 18.49 6.69
C VAL A 6 22.30 17.37 6.51
N LEU A 7 21.22 17.38 7.29
CA LEU A 7 20.18 16.36 7.19
C LEU A 7 19.43 16.43 5.86
N GLN A 8 19.11 17.64 5.38
CA GLN A 8 18.47 17.83 4.09
C GLN A 8 19.34 17.28 2.94
N ALA A 9 20.64 17.56 2.96
CA ALA A 9 21.56 17.00 1.96
C ALA A 9 21.60 15.47 1.96
N ILE A 10 21.48 14.82 3.12
CA ILE A 10 21.37 13.36 3.22
C ILE A 10 20.04 12.87 2.64
N VAL A 11 18.94 13.55 2.96
CA VAL A 11 17.59 13.21 2.49
C VAL A 11 17.47 13.36 0.97
N ASP A 12 18.08 14.38 0.39
CA ASP A 12 18.06 14.61 -1.06
C ASP A 12 18.93 13.59 -1.81
N ALA A 13 19.96 13.04 -1.16
CA ALA A 13 20.88 12.04 -1.70
C ALA A 13 20.44 10.59 -1.43
N ARG A 14 19.14 10.33 -1.26
CA ARG A 14 18.59 8.99 -1.04
C ARG A 14 18.83 8.08 -2.25
N ASP A 15 19.48 6.94 -2.01
CA ASP A 15 19.71 5.90 -3.01
C ASP A 15 18.77 4.72 -2.76
N TYR A 16 17.57 4.78 -3.35
CA TYR A 16 16.54 3.75 -3.18
C TYR A 16 16.97 2.36 -3.67
N SER A 17 18.02 2.25 -4.48
CA SER A 17 18.57 0.94 -4.88
C SER A 17 19.17 0.15 -3.71
N LYS A 18 19.45 0.83 -2.59
CA LYS A 18 20.02 0.25 -1.37
C LYS A 18 19.00 0.11 -0.26
N MET A 19 17.70 0.19 -0.55
CA MET A 19 16.70 0.07 0.49
C MET A 19 16.81 -1.29 1.20
N VAL A 20 16.62 -1.28 2.51
CA VAL A 20 16.45 -2.50 3.30
C VAL A 20 15.08 -3.09 2.92
N LEU A 21 15.09 -4.29 2.35
CA LEU A 21 13.90 -5.00 1.92
C LEU A 21 13.36 -5.86 3.07
N HIS A 22 12.04 -6.08 3.11
CA HIS A 22 11.49 -7.10 4.01
C HIS A 22 11.99 -8.50 3.58
N PRO A 23 12.30 -9.44 4.50
CA PRO A 23 12.12 -9.40 5.96
C PRO A 23 13.31 -8.81 6.74
N ASP A 24 14.26 -8.19 6.05
CA ASP A 24 15.43 -7.59 6.69
C ASP A 24 15.04 -6.32 7.45
N HIS A 25 15.94 -5.92 8.34
CA HIS A 25 15.83 -4.69 9.09
C HIS A 25 17.20 -4.04 9.22
N PRO A 26 17.27 -2.72 9.47
CA PRO A 26 18.54 -2.07 9.76
C PRO A 26 19.25 -2.73 10.95
N GLU A 27 20.57 -2.78 10.92
CA GLU A 27 21.39 -3.27 12.03
C GLU A 27 21.41 -2.29 13.20
N ARG A 28 21.77 -2.79 14.39
CA ARG A 28 21.92 -1.94 15.59
C ARG A 28 22.96 -0.86 15.33
N GLY A 29 22.60 0.40 15.59
CA GLY A 29 23.46 1.55 15.39
C GLY A 29 23.67 1.96 13.93
N GLN A 30 23.04 1.26 12.98
CA GLN A 30 23.10 1.62 11.57
C GLN A 30 22.34 2.92 11.34
N PHE A 31 23.03 3.92 10.81
CA PHE A 31 22.39 5.13 10.33
C PHE A 31 21.59 4.82 9.06
N VAL A 32 20.33 5.22 9.06
CA VAL A 32 19.41 5.12 7.94
C VAL A 32 18.72 6.45 7.67
N VAL A 33 18.27 6.62 6.44
CA VAL A 33 17.32 7.64 6.05
C VAL A 33 16.02 6.96 5.64
N THR A 34 14.89 7.48 6.10
CA THR A 34 13.58 6.94 5.75
C THR A 34 13.20 7.34 4.33
N GLY A 35 12.40 6.50 3.67
CA GLY A 35 11.74 6.86 2.41
C GLY A 35 10.72 8.00 2.57
N SER A 36 9.81 8.10 1.61
CA SER A 36 8.72 9.08 1.67
C SER A 36 7.85 8.83 2.91
N GLN A 37 7.72 9.84 3.76
CA GLN A 37 6.79 9.86 4.90
C GLN A 37 5.52 10.59 4.48
N PHE A 38 4.36 10.14 4.97
CA PHE A 38 3.09 10.83 4.74
C PHE A 38 3.09 12.20 5.44
N GLY A 39 2.70 13.27 4.74
CA GLY A 39 2.46 14.58 5.36
C GLY A 39 3.65 15.53 5.50
N HIS A 40 4.79 15.27 4.85
CA HIS A 40 5.99 16.14 4.88
C HIS A 40 6.39 16.56 6.31
N GLY A 41 6.86 15.59 7.09
CA GLY A 41 7.40 15.85 8.43
C GLY A 41 8.67 16.73 8.42
N PRO A 42 9.11 17.22 9.58
CA PRO A 42 10.38 17.92 9.71
C PRO A 42 11.55 17.04 9.29
N VAL A 43 12.55 17.61 8.60
CA VAL A 43 13.69 16.88 8.00
C VAL A 43 14.48 16.07 9.03
N GLU A 44 14.51 16.54 10.27
CA GLU A 44 15.15 15.92 11.43
C GLU A 44 14.60 14.52 11.73
N LYS A 45 13.37 14.23 11.28
CA LYS A 45 12.70 12.93 11.48
C LYS A 45 12.92 11.96 10.32
N TYR A 46 13.66 12.34 9.28
CA TYR A 46 13.99 11.44 8.18
C TYR A 46 15.30 10.67 8.40
N VAL A 47 16.24 11.22 9.17
CA VAL A 47 17.56 10.60 9.38
C VAL A 47 17.70 10.19 10.84
N GLY A 48 18.11 8.95 11.07
CA GLY A 48 18.31 8.40 12.42
C GLY A 48 19.20 7.17 12.41
N TYR A 49 19.57 6.66 13.58
CA TYR A 49 20.16 5.33 13.70
C TYR A 49 19.22 4.37 14.41
N CYS A 50 19.24 3.11 13.98
CA CYS A 50 18.38 2.07 14.51
C CYS A 50 18.82 1.64 15.92
N VAL A 51 17.91 1.69 16.89
CA VAL A 51 18.17 1.25 18.27
C VAL A 51 17.45 -0.05 18.62
N GLN A 52 16.28 -0.30 18.02
CA GLN A 52 15.48 -1.49 18.30
C GLN A 52 14.53 -1.78 17.12
N VAL A 53 14.30 -3.05 16.88
CA VAL A 53 13.36 -3.57 15.88
C VAL A 53 12.35 -4.46 16.59
N ARG A 54 11.07 -4.15 16.45
CA ARG A 54 9.96 -4.95 16.97
C ARG A 54 9.25 -5.57 15.77
N LYS A 55 9.52 -6.84 15.52
CA LYS A 55 8.93 -7.56 14.39
C LYS A 55 7.42 -7.66 14.58
N TYR A 56 6.68 -7.34 13.52
CA TYR A 56 5.21 -7.43 13.46
C TYR A 56 4.48 -6.58 14.52
N ALA A 57 5.09 -5.48 14.94
CA ALA A 57 4.53 -4.59 15.96
C ALA A 57 4.06 -3.24 15.41
N GLY A 58 4.29 -2.96 14.13
CA GLY A 58 3.78 -1.79 13.44
C GLY A 58 2.43 -2.05 12.78
N ALA A 59 1.82 -0.98 12.26
CA ALA A 59 0.60 -1.07 11.46
C ALA A 59 0.74 -2.10 10.32
N CYS A 60 -0.35 -2.82 10.04
CA CYS A 60 -0.42 -3.88 9.03
C CYS A 60 0.67 -4.96 9.19
N ASP A 61 0.99 -5.35 10.43
CA ASP A 61 2.04 -6.32 10.77
C ASP A 61 3.45 -5.94 10.25
N SER A 62 3.67 -4.67 9.91
CA SER A 62 5.02 -4.21 9.58
C SER A 62 5.94 -4.28 10.79
N HIS A 63 7.25 -4.27 10.54
CA HIS A 63 8.21 -4.10 11.62
C HIS A 63 8.13 -2.67 12.13
N ALA A 64 8.03 -2.51 13.45
CA ALA A 64 8.22 -1.22 14.10
C ALA A 64 9.71 -1.03 14.37
N VAL A 65 10.32 -0.05 13.72
CA VAL A 65 11.74 0.27 13.85
C VAL A 65 11.89 1.56 14.65
N LEU A 66 12.59 1.49 15.78
CA LEU A 66 12.85 2.64 16.62
C LEU A 66 14.14 3.30 16.18
N LEU A 67 14.04 4.58 15.80
CA LEU A 67 15.17 5.40 15.40
C LEU A 67 15.46 6.48 16.44
N ARG A 68 16.74 6.64 16.79
CA ARG A 68 17.25 7.84 17.46
C ARG A 68 17.56 8.89 16.39
N HIS A 69 17.00 10.09 16.53
CA HIS A 69 17.21 11.21 15.61
C HIS A 69 18.30 12.17 16.10
N SER A 70 18.67 13.14 15.28
CA SER A 70 19.78 14.08 15.55
C SER A 70 19.60 14.91 16.81
N ASP A 71 18.36 15.21 17.19
CA ASP A 71 17.97 15.94 18.40
C ASP A 71 17.98 15.05 19.67
N GLY A 72 18.33 13.77 19.55
CA GLY A 72 18.29 12.79 20.63
C GLY A 72 16.89 12.21 20.88
N SER A 73 15.86 12.64 20.14
CA SER A 73 14.52 12.06 20.28
C SER A 73 14.47 10.63 19.74
N LEU A 74 13.56 9.84 20.31
CA LEU A 74 13.27 8.48 19.90
C LEU A 74 11.90 8.44 19.21
N THR A 75 11.87 7.93 17.97
CA THR A 75 10.63 7.81 17.19
C THR A 75 10.45 6.37 16.72
N CYS A 76 9.22 5.87 16.81
CA CYS A 76 8.84 4.61 16.19
C CYS A 76 8.42 4.87 14.74
N HIS A 77 9.03 4.15 13.81
CA HIS A 77 8.70 4.15 12.39
C HIS A 77 8.06 2.80 12.04
N GLU A 78 6.86 2.85 11.49
CA GLU A 78 6.10 1.69 11.02
C GLU A 78 5.70 1.93 9.56
N ASN A 79 5.52 0.84 8.79
CA ASN A 79 5.20 0.90 7.36
C ASN A 79 6.12 1.85 6.56
N GLN A 80 7.42 1.87 6.89
CA GLN A 80 8.39 2.80 6.34
C GLN A 80 9.55 2.03 5.68
N THR A 81 10.07 2.57 4.58
CA THR A 81 11.31 2.07 3.97
C THR A 81 12.53 2.74 4.58
N PHE A 82 13.62 1.97 4.73
CA PHE A 82 14.88 2.45 5.30
C PHE A 82 16.00 2.29 4.28
N ILE A 83 16.84 3.31 4.12
CA ILE A 83 17.98 3.30 3.20
C ILE A 83 19.24 3.54 4.03
N PRO A 84 20.20 2.60 4.07
CA PRO A 84 21.46 2.78 4.77
C PRO A 84 22.26 3.97 4.23
N LEU A 85 22.81 4.77 5.14
CA LEU A 85 23.70 5.87 4.76
C LEU A 85 25.04 5.32 4.26
N THR A 86 25.61 5.97 3.24
CA THR A 86 27.00 5.75 2.83
C THR A 86 27.98 6.23 3.90
N LYS A 87 29.24 5.77 3.87
CA LYS A 87 30.27 6.19 4.84
C LYS A 87 30.41 7.72 4.95
N HIS A 88 30.32 8.44 3.84
CA HIS A 88 30.37 9.91 3.83
C HIS A 88 29.13 10.54 4.49
N GLN A 89 27.94 10.03 4.18
CA GLN A 89 26.70 10.49 4.81
C GLN A 89 26.70 10.17 6.32
N VAL A 90 27.21 9.01 6.74
CA VAL A 90 27.38 8.66 8.15
C VAL A 90 28.29 9.64 8.87
N ALA A 91 29.46 9.98 8.29
CA ALA A 91 30.35 10.97 8.88
C ALA A 91 29.68 12.34 9.04
N ALA A 92 28.91 12.77 8.05
CA ALA A 92 28.15 14.02 8.11
C ALA A 92 27.03 13.98 9.17
N ALA A 93 26.25 12.89 9.23
CA ALA A 93 25.21 12.70 10.23
C ALA A 93 25.80 12.72 11.65
N ARG A 94 26.88 11.97 11.89
CA ARG A 94 27.53 11.91 13.20
C ARG A 94 28.02 13.27 13.71
N ALA A 95 28.35 14.20 12.83
CA ALA A 95 28.78 15.55 13.21
C ALA A 95 27.64 16.43 13.77
N VAL A 96 26.37 16.06 13.55
CA VAL A 96 25.20 16.87 13.93
C VAL A 96 24.24 16.15 14.88
N PHE A 97 24.56 14.93 15.29
CA PHE A 97 23.76 14.14 16.23
C PHE A 97 24.16 14.42 17.68
N ALA A 98 23.16 14.64 18.54
CA ALA A 98 23.36 14.86 19.97
C ALA A 98 23.84 13.61 20.72
N VAL A 99 23.40 12.43 20.28
CA VAL A 99 23.79 11.12 20.82
C VAL A 99 24.27 10.26 19.67
N LEU A 100 25.36 9.51 19.90
CA LEU A 100 25.92 8.59 18.92
C LEU A 100 25.64 7.14 19.33
N PRO A 101 25.57 6.20 18.38
CA PRO A 101 25.26 4.80 18.67
C PRO A 101 26.12 4.17 19.77
N GLU A 102 27.41 4.48 19.81
CA GLU A 102 28.32 3.93 20.83
C GLU A 102 28.10 4.50 22.25
N ASN A 103 27.32 5.57 22.37
CA ASN A 103 26.96 6.22 23.63
C ASN A 103 25.49 5.94 24.03
N GLU A 104 24.81 5.07 23.28
CA GLU A 104 23.43 4.70 23.55
C GLU A 104 23.38 3.72 24.74
N ASP A 105 22.60 4.04 25.78
CA ASP A 105 22.34 3.15 26.91
C ASP A 105 20.97 2.49 26.74
N ASP A 106 20.98 1.19 26.47
CA ASP A 106 19.79 0.36 26.28
C ASP A 106 19.54 -0.62 27.43
N SER A 107 20.26 -0.47 28.55
CA SER A 107 20.18 -1.37 29.71
C SER A 107 18.75 -1.50 30.25
N GLU A 108 18.01 -0.41 30.22
CA GLU A 108 16.62 -0.33 30.64
C GLU A 108 15.63 -0.70 29.53
N GLY A 109 16.05 -0.69 28.27
CA GLY A 109 15.20 -0.83 27.10
C GLY A 109 14.47 0.45 26.68
N TYR A 110 13.62 0.32 25.66
CA TYR A 110 12.99 1.47 24.99
C TYR A 110 11.47 1.49 25.16
N ALA A 111 10.90 2.68 25.34
CA ALA A 111 9.46 2.92 25.35
C ALA A 111 9.11 4.05 24.37
N VAL A 112 8.04 3.89 23.60
CA VAL A 112 7.54 4.92 22.66
C VAL A 112 6.06 5.17 22.92
N SER A 113 5.66 6.43 23.04
CA SER A 113 4.26 6.87 23.05
C SER A 113 3.32 6.08 23.98
N GLY A 114 3.73 5.86 25.23
CA GLY A 114 2.90 5.16 26.22
C GLY A 114 2.92 3.63 26.14
N SER A 115 3.72 3.04 25.25
CA SER A 115 3.95 1.59 25.24
C SER A 115 4.80 1.12 26.43
N THR A 116 4.66 -0.16 26.79
CA THR A 116 5.55 -0.83 27.72
C THR A 116 6.99 -0.78 27.23
N ARG A 117 7.91 -0.58 28.17
CA ARG A 117 9.34 -0.60 27.89
C ARG A 117 9.75 -2.02 27.50
N GLU A 118 10.55 -2.15 26.44
CA GLU A 118 11.04 -3.45 25.98
C GLU A 118 12.56 -3.46 25.82
N VAL A 119 13.18 -4.56 26.24
CA VAL A 119 14.63 -4.74 26.27
C VAL A 119 15.08 -5.67 25.15
N GLY A 120 16.22 -5.36 24.54
CA GLY A 120 16.81 -6.12 23.46
C GLY A 120 16.75 -5.41 22.11
N PHE A 121 17.57 -5.88 21.16
CA PHE A 121 17.64 -5.29 19.83
C PHE A 121 16.47 -5.71 18.94
N VAL A 122 16.30 -7.03 18.74
CA VAL A 122 15.22 -7.59 17.94
C VAL A 122 14.23 -8.25 18.88
N ILE A 123 12.99 -7.78 18.83
CA ILE A 123 11.89 -8.30 19.62
C ILE A 123 10.93 -8.98 18.66
N ASN A 124 10.78 -10.28 18.83
CA ASN A 124 9.82 -11.06 18.06
C ASN A 124 8.50 -11.11 18.83
N ARG A 125 7.48 -10.44 18.31
CA ARG A 125 6.12 -10.63 18.80
C ARG A 125 5.43 -11.71 17.97
N PRO A 126 4.64 -12.60 18.59
CA PRO A 126 3.72 -13.42 17.83
C PRO A 126 2.76 -12.49 17.10
N SER A 127 2.48 -12.78 15.82
CA SER A 127 1.43 -12.10 15.06
C SER A 127 0.12 -12.15 15.87
N ALA A 128 -0.64 -11.05 15.88
CA ALA A 128 -1.85 -10.95 16.69
C ALA A 128 -2.83 -12.09 16.33
N PRO A 129 -3.45 -12.77 17.32
CA PRO A 129 -4.46 -13.80 17.05
C PRO A 129 -5.63 -13.18 16.26
N GLY A 130 -5.95 -13.73 15.09
CA GLY A 130 -6.99 -13.20 14.19
C GLY A 130 -6.44 -12.39 13.00
N CYS A 131 -5.16 -12.02 13.01
CA CYS A 131 -4.43 -11.83 11.77
C CYS A 131 -3.92 -13.22 11.37
N GLU A 132 -4.79 -14.03 10.78
CA GLU A 132 -4.34 -15.25 10.11
C GLU A 132 -3.32 -14.80 9.08
N ARG A 133 -2.05 -15.07 9.39
CA ARG A 133 -0.96 -15.05 8.43
C ARG A 133 -1.37 -16.05 7.36
N LEU A 134 -2.12 -15.59 6.36
CA LEU A 134 -2.38 -16.39 5.18
C LEU A 134 -0.99 -16.84 4.75
N GLN A 135 -0.78 -18.15 4.65
CA GLN A 135 0.47 -18.71 4.11
C GLN A 135 0.82 -18.03 2.77
N GLU A 136 -0.19 -17.46 2.11
CA GLU A 136 -0.12 -16.54 0.99
C GLU A 136 0.79 -15.31 1.19
N VAL A 137 0.95 -14.74 2.39
CA VAL A 137 1.81 -13.55 2.64
C VAL A 137 3.28 -13.94 2.69
N GLU A 138 3.66 -15.01 3.38
CA GLU A 138 5.05 -15.52 3.32
C GLU A 138 5.40 -15.98 1.89
N GLU A 139 4.46 -16.62 1.19
CA GLU A 139 4.62 -17.00 -0.21
C GLU A 139 4.64 -15.78 -1.15
N TYR A 140 3.89 -14.71 -0.84
CA TYR A 140 3.88 -13.45 -1.58
C TYR A 140 5.17 -12.65 -1.35
N GLU A 141 5.68 -12.62 -0.13
CA GLU A 141 6.95 -11.99 0.22
C GLU A 141 8.13 -12.73 -0.40
N HIS A 142 8.11 -14.07 -0.40
CA HIS A 142 9.10 -14.87 -1.12
C HIS A 142 9.05 -14.59 -2.62
N ARG A 143 7.83 -14.47 -3.20
CA ARG A 143 7.64 -14.08 -4.61
C ARG A 143 8.12 -12.65 -4.90
N GLN A 144 7.87 -11.68 -4.02
CA GLN A 144 8.33 -10.29 -4.16
C GLN A 144 9.86 -10.18 -4.09
N SER A 145 10.50 -10.87 -3.15
CA SER A 145 11.95 -10.91 -3.03
C SER A 145 12.60 -11.60 -4.24
N ALA A 146 12.01 -12.70 -4.72
CA ALA A 146 12.48 -13.39 -5.92
C ALA A 146 12.33 -12.51 -7.17
N LEU A 147 11.18 -11.85 -7.33
CA LEU A 147 10.92 -10.91 -8.42
C LEU A 147 11.89 -9.72 -8.37
N GLY A 148 12.17 -9.16 -7.19
CA GLY A 148 13.13 -8.07 -7.03
C GLY A 148 14.56 -8.48 -7.43
N ALA A 149 14.99 -9.67 -7.02
CA ALA A 149 16.28 -10.23 -7.44
C ALA A 149 16.34 -10.47 -8.95
N GLU A 150 15.26 -10.92 -9.56
CA GLU A 150 15.17 -11.18 -11.00
C GLU A 150 15.14 -9.87 -11.83
N VAL A 151 14.37 -8.87 -11.38
CA VAL A 151 14.35 -7.52 -11.96
C VAL A 151 15.75 -6.90 -11.94
N ALA A 152 16.53 -7.13 -10.88
CA ALA A 152 17.91 -6.65 -10.79
C ALA A 152 18.87 -7.30 -11.83
N THR A 153 18.48 -8.43 -12.43
CA THR A 153 19.26 -9.07 -13.51
C THR A 153 18.89 -8.60 -14.92
N LEU A 154 17.82 -7.81 -15.05
CA LEU A 154 17.36 -7.32 -16.34
C LEU A 154 18.37 -6.33 -16.94
N THR A 155 18.60 -6.45 -18.25
CA THR A 155 19.35 -5.45 -19.00
C THR A 155 18.55 -4.14 -19.10
N GLY A 156 19.25 -3.03 -19.37
CA GLY A 156 18.61 -1.71 -19.50
C GLY A 156 17.35 -1.71 -20.39
N PRO A 157 17.37 -2.29 -21.61
CA PRO A 157 16.19 -2.38 -22.46
C PRO A 157 15.02 -3.19 -21.85
N GLN A 158 15.31 -4.30 -21.17
CA GLN A 158 14.29 -5.16 -20.55
C GLN A 158 13.65 -4.50 -19.33
N LEU A 159 14.45 -3.80 -18.53
CA LEU A 159 13.95 -3.03 -17.40
C LEU A 159 13.05 -1.86 -17.88
N LEU A 160 13.43 -1.20 -18.97
CA LEU A 160 12.61 -0.15 -19.61
C LEU A 160 11.27 -0.69 -20.11
N GLU A 161 11.24 -1.88 -20.68
CA GLU A 161 10.01 -2.54 -21.13
C GLU A 161 9.07 -2.89 -19.96
N LEU A 162 9.63 -3.40 -18.85
CA LEU A 162 8.88 -3.68 -17.61
C LEU A 162 8.35 -2.41 -16.94
N ILE A 163 9.18 -1.36 -16.84
CA ILE A 163 8.79 -0.06 -16.28
C ILE A 163 7.70 0.59 -17.13
N TYR A 164 7.83 0.54 -18.46
CA TYR A 164 6.83 1.05 -19.38
C TYR A 164 5.50 0.31 -19.23
N TYR A 165 5.54 -1.03 -19.09
CA TYR A 165 4.36 -1.86 -18.84
C TYR A 165 3.64 -1.50 -17.54
N ALA A 166 4.38 -1.43 -16.42
CA ALA A 166 3.83 -1.07 -15.10
C ALA A 166 3.29 0.38 -15.06
N SER A 167 3.93 1.30 -15.79
CA SER A 167 3.52 2.71 -15.88
C SER A 167 2.29 2.91 -16.78
N ALA A 168 2.18 2.15 -17.88
CA ALA A 168 1.02 2.21 -18.78
C ALA A 168 -0.25 1.63 -18.12
N GLU A 169 -0.11 0.59 -17.29
CA GLU A 169 -1.21 0.03 -16.49
C GLU A 169 -1.72 1.04 -15.44
N THR A 170 -0.83 1.78 -14.80
CA THR A 170 -1.19 2.79 -13.79
C THR A 170 -1.70 4.11 -14.39
N ALA A 171 -1.28 4.48 -15.60
CA ALA A 171 -1.71 5.72 -16.26
C ALA A 171 -3.09 5.62 -16.93
N GLY A 172 -3.63 4.41 -17.15
CA GLY A 172 -4.95 4.23 -17.79
C GLY A 172 -5.04 4.74 -19.23
N GLU A 173 -3.91 5.05 -19.88
CA GLU A 173 -3.83 5.59 -21.22
C GLU A 173 -3.33 4.54 -22.22
N VAL A 174 -4.16 3.63 -22.73
CA VAL A 174 -3.79 2.91 -23.98
C VAL A 174 -5.01 2.49 -24.83
N LEU A 175 -4.96 2.90 -26.11
CA LEU A 175 -5.85 2.50 -27.22
C LEU A 175 -5.60 1.02 -27.63
N LYS A 176 -6.69 0.23 -27.65
CA LYS A 176 -6.78 -1.24 -27.75
C LYS A 176 -6.37 -1.93 -29.08
N GLY A 177 -5.61 -1.31 -29.97
CA GLY A 177 -5.52 -1.77 -31.37
C GLY A 177 -4.78 -3.10 -31.63
N THR A 178 -3.68 -3.38 -30.94
CA THR A 178 -2.76 -4.48 -31.33
C THR A 178 -2.00 -5.12 -30.16
N TRP A 179 -2.51 -5.03 -28.93
CA TRP A 179 -1.76 -5.46 -27.75
C TRP A 179 -2.19 -6.84 -27.24
N PRO A 180 -1.23 -7.67 -26.74
CA PRO A 180 -1.57 -8.89 -26.02
C PRO A 180 -2.43 -8.53 -24.81
N THR A 181 -3.54 -9.24 -24.66
CA THR A 181 -4.47 -9.08 -23.54
C THR A 181 -3.78 -9.48 -22.23
N ARG A 182 -4.33 -9.07 -21.07
CA ARG A 182 -3.83 -9.56 -19.77
C ARG A 182 -3.69 -11.10 -19.72
N PRO A 183 -4.67 -11.89 -20.22
CA PRO A 183 -4.49 -13.33 -20.40
C PRO A 183 -3.29 -13.74 -21.27
N ASP A 184 -2.89 -12.95 -22.26
CA ASP A 184 -1.72 -13.24 -23.10
C ASP A 184 -0.41 -12.95 -22.36
N VAL A 185 -0.38 -11.94 -21.48
CA VAL A 185 0.77 -11.64 -20.61
C VAL A 185 0.91 -12.67 -19.50
N GLU A 186 -0.19 -13.02 -18.83
CA GLU A 186 -0.20 -14.09 -17.83
C GLU A 186 0.20 -15.44 -18.46
N ARG A 187 -0.25 -15.72 -19.70
CA ARG A 187 0.20 -16.88 -20.48
C ARG A 187 1.68 -16.81 -20.83
N PHE A 188 2.20 -15.65 -21.21
CA PHE A 188 3.62 -15.47 -21.52
C PHE A 188 4.50 -15.70 -20.27
N ILE A 189 4.12 -15.11 -19.14
CA ILE A 189 4.80 -15.31 -17.85
C ILE A 189 4.74 -16.79 -17.46
N GLY A 190 3.57 -17.42 -17.56
CA GLY A 190 3.41 -18.86 -17.29
C GLY A 190 4.28 -19.74 -18.19
N GLN A 191 4.29 -19.49 -19.51
CA GLN A 191 5.13 -20.22 -20.46
C GLN A 191 6.63 -19.98 -20.23
N TYR A 192 7.01 -18.78 -19.82
CA TYR A 192 8.38 -18.43 -19.50
C TYR A 192 8.86 -19.17 -18.25
N LEU A 193 8.05 -19.17 -17.19
CA LEU A 193 8.33 -19.90 -15.94
C LEU A 193 8.34 -21.41 -16.16
N ASP A 194 7.46 -21.96 -17.00
CA ASP A 194 7.43 -23.39 -17.36
C ASP A 194 8.69 -23.81 -18.13
N ARG A 195 9.15 -22.99 -19.08
CA ARG A 195 10.44 -23.22 -19.78
C ARG A 195 11.66 -23.17 -18.85
N LYS A 196 11.55 -22.45 -17.73
CA LYS A 196 12.59 -22.38 -16.69
C LYS A 196 12.43 -23.49 -15.65
N GLY A 197 11.39 -24.31 -15.73
CA GLY A 197 11.13 -25.44 -14.84
C GLY A 197 10.58 -25.03 -13.47
N TRP A 198 9.96 -23.85 -13.37
CA TRP A 198 9.57 -23.22 -12.10
C TRP A 198 8.08 -23.34 -11.77
N VAL A 199 7.33 -24.18 -12.47
CA VAL A 199 5.92 -24.47 -12.13
C VAL A 199 5.88 -25.70 -11.20
N THR A 200 5.61 -25.47 -9.91
CA THR A 200 5.15 -26.53 -9.00
C THR A 200 3.71 -26.90 -9.36
N ARG A 201 3.49 -28.13 -9.83
CA ARG A 201 2.15 -28.70 -10.01
C ARG A 201 1.49 -28.88 -8.64
N SER A 202 0.67 -27.92 -8.20
CA SER A 202 -0.33 -28.19 -7.16
C SER A 202 -1.57 -28.80 -7.81
N SER A 203 -1.60 -30.12 -7.87
CA SER A 203 -2.84 -30.87 -8.08
C SER A 203 -3.52 -31.08 -6.73
N VAL A 204 -4.47 -30.21 -6.39
CA VAL A 204 -5.45 -30.49 -5.34
C VAL A 204 -6.76 -30.81 -6.04
N THR A 205 -7.19 -32.07 -5.95
CA THR A 205 -8.54 -32.50 -6.30
C THR A 205 -9.51 -32.05 -5.20
N PRO A 206 -10.68 -31.49 -5.55
CA PRO A 206 -11.69 -31.16 -4.56
C PRO A 206 -12.55 -32.39 -4.26
N ASP A 207 -12.43 -32.93 -3.04
CA ASP A 207 -13.47 -33.76 -2.45
C ASP A 207 -13.95 -33.13 -1.13
N GLU A 208 -15.25 -32.87 -1.13
CA GLU A 208 -16.20 -32.88 -0.01
C GLU A 208 -15.89 -32.05 1.25
N ALA A 209 -16.38 -30.80 1.26
CA ALA A 209 -16.81 -30.14 2.49
C ALA A 209 -18.19 -29.50 2.29
N SER A 210 -19.12 -29.93 3.14
CA SER A 210 -20.55 -29.62 3.17
C SER A 210 -20.87 -28.12 3.15
N GLN A 211 -21.76 -27.74 2.23
CA GLN A 211 -22.21 -26.38 2.00
C GLN A 211 -23.23 -25.94 3.06
N SER A 212 -22.87 -24.95 3.88
CA SER A 212 -23.81 -23.89 4.25
C SER A 212 -23.93 -22.94 3.06
N THR A 213 -25.10 -22.91 2.43
CA THR A 213 -25.39 -22.04 1.28
C THR A 213 -25.56 -20.59 1.73
N GLU A 214 -24.47 -19.96 2.15
CA GLU A 214 -24.37 -18.50 2.01
C GLU A 214 -24.18 -18.22 0.52
N SER A 215 -25.06 -17.40 -0.06
CA SER A 215 -24.90 -16.93 -1.44
C SER A 215 -23.58 -16.16 -1.52
N VAL A 216 -22.54 -16.81 -2.03
CA VAL A 216 -21.25 -16.17 -2.27
C VAL A 216 -21.46 -15.17 -3.39
N VAL A 217 -21.62 -13.90 -3.02
CA VAL A 217 -21.64 -12.80 -3.98
C VAL A 217 -20.24 -12.72 -4.57
N GLU A 218 -20.10 -13.05 -5.85
CA GLU A 218 -18.81 -12.92 -6.52
C GLU A 218 -18.43 -11.43 -6.60
N PRO A 219 -17.27 -11.03 -6.07
CA PRO A 219 -16.84 -9.65 -6.12
C PRO A 219 -16.64 -9.20 -7.56
N ALA A 220 -17.06 -7.97 -7.88
CA ALA A 220 -16.71 -7.36 -9.15
C ALA A 220 -15.18 -7.25 -9.30
N PRO A 221 -14.62 -7.30 -10.53
CA PRO A 221 -13.20 -7.05 -10.74
C PRO A 221 -12.80 -5.65 -10.27
N CYS A 222 -11.62 -5.52 -9.64
CA CYS A 222 -11.04 -4.21 -9.32
C CYS A 222 -10.99 -3.33 -10.58
N GLY A 223 -11.40 -2.07 -10.43
CA GLY A 223 -11.47 -1.11 -11.54
C GLY A 223 -12.80 -1.06 -12.27
N THR A 224 -13.76 -1.97 -11.99
CA THR A 224 -15.09 -1.94 -12.61
C THR A 224 -15.81 -0.62 -12.32
N LEU A 225 -16.47 -0.05 -13.33
CA LEU A 225 -17.20 1.21 -13.21
C LEU A 225 -18.65 0.97 -12.84
N PHE A 226 -19.17 1.84 -11.97
CA PHE A 226 -20.55 1.82 -11.52
C PHE A 226 -21.17 3.21 -11.57
N ARG A 227 -22.46 3.27 -11.93
CA ARG A 227 -23.27 4.49 -11.85
C ARG A 227 -24.27 4.38 -10.71
N HIS A 228 -24.26 5.36 -9.81
CA HIS A 228 -25.26 5.49 -8.76
C HIS A 228 -26.59 5.97 -9.36
N LYS A 229 -27.72 5.61 -8.75
CA LYS A 229 -29.07 6.05 -9.15
C LYS A 229 -29.24 7.58 -9.26
N ASP A 230 -28.47 8.33 -8.46
CA ASP A 230 -28.48 9.80 -8.50
C ASP A 230 -27.69 10.37 -9.70
N GLY A 231 -26.85 9.57 -10.38
CA GLY A 231 -26.11 9.92 -11.59
C GLY A 231 -24.57 9.99 -11.46
N GLY A 232 -24.02 9.87 -10.24
CA GLY A 232 -22.57 9.85 -10.03
C GLY A 232 -21.92 8.56 -10.55
N ILE A 233 -20.68 8.65 -11.03
CA ILE A 233 -19.88 7.52 -11.52
C ILE A 233 -18.74 7.25 -10.55
N TYR A 234 -18.52 5.97 -10.27
CA TYR A 234 -17.62 5.45 -9.26
C TYR A 234 -16.81 4.29 -9.83
N ARG A 235 -15.61 4.07 -9.28
CA ARG A 235 -14.75 2.93 -9.62
C ARG A 235 -14.64 2.01 -8.41
N TYR A 236 -15.01 0.76 -8.61
CA TYR A 236 -14.91 -0.30 -7.60
C TYR A 236 -13.43 -0.58 -7.31
N PHE A 237 -13.09 -0.70 -6.03
CA PHE A 237 -11.74 -0.98 -5.56
C PHE A 237 -11.63 -2.41 -4.99
N GLY A 238 -12.55 -2.79 -4.11
CA GLY A 238 -12.52 -4.11 -3.48
C GLY A 238 -13.60 -4.29 -2.42
N LEU A 239 -13.49 -5.38 -1.65
CA LEU A 239 -14.30 -5.64 -0.47
C LEU A 239 -13.48 -5.44 0.80
N SER A 240 -14.15 -5.07 1.88
CA SER A 240 -13.60 -5.08 3.24
C SER A 240 -14.65 -5.56 4.24
N ARG A 241 -14.22 -5.94 5.44
CA ARG A 241 -15.14 -6.15 6.56
C ARG A 241 -15.07 -4.97 7.52
N ASP A 242 -16.22 -4.55 8.01
CA ASP A 242 -16.30 -3.57 9.08
C ASP A 242 -15.71 -4.16 10.37
N THR A 243 -14.95 -3.38 11.12
CA THR A 243 -14.34 -3.87 12.37
C THR A 243 -15.33 -3.94 13.52
N GLU A 244 -16.44 -3.19 13.47
CA GLU A 244 -17.41 -3.16 14.55
C GLU A 244 -18.44 -4.30 14.44
N ASP A 245 -18.97 -4.54 13.23
CA ASP A 245 -20.05 -5.49 13.00
C ASP A 245 -19.68 -6.67 12.08
N SER A 246 -18.43 -6.73 11.59
CA SER A 246 -17.95 -7.74 10.62
C SER A 246 -18.71 -7.76 9.28
N GLY A 247 -19.57 -6.77 9.04
CA GLY A 247 -20.39 -6.61 7.86
C GLY A 247 -19.54 -6.36 6.62
N LEU A 248 -19.92 -6.99 5.50
CA LEU A 248 -19.20 -6.86 4.25
C LEU A 248 -19.48 -5.49 3.61
N ARG A 249 -18.42 -4.78 3.23
CA ARG A 249 -18.47 -3.45 2.64
C ARG A 249 -17.76 -3.43 1.30
N VAL A 250 -18.30 -2.64 0.38
CA VAL A 250 -17.65 -2.29 -0.89
C VAL A 250 -16.81 -1.04 -0.69
N LEU A 251 -15.54 -1.11 -1.12
CA LEU A 251 -14.62 0.01 -1.22
C LEU A 251 -14.64 0.56 -2.65
N TYR A 252 -14.74 1.88 -2.79
CA TYR A 252 -14.86 2.52 -4.09
C TYR A 252 -14.36 3.96 -4.11
N HIS A 253 -13.94 4.44 -5.28
CA HIS A 253 -13.61 5.85 -5.51
C HIS A 253 -14.71 6.56 -6.26
N HIS A 254 -14.94 7.83 -5.93
CA HIS A 254 -15.71 8.71 -6.79
C HIS A 254 -14.88 9.05 -8.04
N ILE A 255 -15.50 9.12 -9.23
CA ILE A 255 -14.82 9.43 -10.50
C ILE A 255 -15.39 10.67 -11.19
N TRP A 256 -16.72 10.78 -11.31
CA TRP A 256 -17.38 11.88 -12.02
C TRP A 256 -18.79 12.15 -11.48
N PRO A 257 -19.28 13.40 -11.36
CA PRO A 257 -18.68 14.68 -11.76
C PRO A 257 -17.99 15.45 -10.64
N PHE A 258 -17.95 14.95 -9.41
CA PHE A 258 -17.08 15.50 -8.36
C PHE A 258 -15.61 15.13 -8.59
N ASN A 259 -14.69 15.73 -7.82
CA ASN A 259 -13.28 15.34 -7.90
C ASN A 259 -13.12 13.89 -7.42
N PRO A 260 -12.15 13.14 -7.97
CA PRO A 260 -11.85 11.82 -7.45
C PRO A 260 -11.49 11.86 -5.97
N SER A 261 -12.00 10.89 -5.20
CA SER A 261 -11.65 10.79 -3.78
C SER A 261 -10.23 10.25 -3.63
N THR A 262 -9.43 10.89 -2.79
CA THR A 262 -8.05 10.46 -2.47
C THR A 262 -8.03 9.18 -1.63
N ILE A 263 -9.07 8.95 -0.84
CA ILE A 263 -9.26 7.75 -0.01
C ILE A 263 -10.49 6.98 -0.54
N PRO A 264 -10.46 5.63 -0.55
CA PRO A 264 -11.63 4.83 -0.86
C PRO A 264 -12.78 5.12 0.12
N LEU A 265 -13.98 5.30 -0.41
CA LEU A 265 -15.21 5.36 0.37
C LEU A 265 -15.73 3.94 0.62
N SER A 266 -16.45 3.72 1.72
CA SER A 266 -17.02 2.42 2.06
C SER A 266 -18.55 2.46 2.13
N ARG A 267 -19.21 1.38 1.71
CA ARG A 267 -20.68 1.21 1.84
C ARG A 267 -21.02 -0.27 2.08
N PRO A 268 -22.03 -0.60 2.90
CA PRO A 268 -22.54 -1.96 3.03
C PRO A 268 -22.93 -2.55 1.67
N ILE A 269 -22.63 -3.83 1.45
CA ILE A 269 -22.79 -4.48 0.14
C ILE A 269 -24.25 -4.48 -0.35
N ASP A 270 -25.21 -4.70 0.55
CA ASP A 270 -26.65 -4.65 0.29
C ASP A 270 -27.10 -3.26 -0.20
N LEU A 271 -26.57 -2.20 0.42
CA LEU A 271 -26.85 -0.82 0.01
C LEU A 271 -26.13 -0.42 -1.28
N TRP A 272 -25.01 -1.08 -1.58
CA TRP A 272 -24.29 -0.90 -2.84
C TRP A 272 -25.10 -1.47 -4.00
N GLU A 273 -25.48 -2.75 -3.95
CA GLU A 273 -26.28 -3.38 -5.01
C GLU A 273 -27.63 -2.67 -5.22
N ALA A 274 -28.25 -2.20 -4.14
CA ALA A 274 -29.49 -1.44 -4.23
C ALA A 274 -29.34 -0.06 -4.90
N SER A 275 -28.13 0.50 -5.01
CA SER A 275 -27.93 1.89 -5.43
C SER A 275 -27.06 2.08 -6.67
N PHE A 276 -26.29 1.06 -7.07
CA PHE A 276 -25.28 1.15 -8.11
C PHE A 276 -25.53 0.09 -9.20
N GLY A 277 -25.41 0.50 -10.46
CA GLY A 277 -25.43 -0.40 -11.62
C GLY A 277 -24.10 -0.35 -12.37
N PRO A 278 -23.59 -1.48 -12.89
CA PRO A 278 -22.36 -1.49 -13.67
C PRO A 278 -22.53 -0.66 -14.94
N ILE A 279 -21.45 0.02 -15.36
CA ILE A 279 -21.39 0.77 -16.61
C ILE A 279 -20.07 0.48 -17.34
N THR A 280 -20.00 0.89 -18.60
CA THR A 280 -18.79 0.75 -19.42
C THR A 280 -17.88 1.97 -19.33
N GLU A 281 -16.65 1.85 -19.81
CA GLU A 281 -15.75 3.02 -19.98
C GLU A 281 -16.30 4.01 -21.02
N GLN A 282 -17.10 3.56 -21.99
CA GLN A 282 -17.78 4.45 -22.94
C GLN A 282 -18.79 5.34 -22.22
N ASP A 283 -19.58 4.78 -21.29
CA ASP A 283 -20.53 5.57 -20.47
C ASP A 283 -19.84 6.64 -19.62
N LEU A 284 -18.61 6.39 -19.17
CA LEU A 284 -17.80 7.38 -18.46
C LEU A 284 -17.26 8.46 -19.42
N SER A 285 -16.78 8.05 -20.59
CA SER A 285 -16.33 8.98 -21.63
C SER A 285 -17.46 9.93 -22.04
N ASP A 286 -18.65 9.39 -22.32
CA ASP A 286 -19.83 10.17 -22.71
C ASP A 286 -20.23 11.15 -21.60
N ALA A 287 -20.22 10.70 -20.34
CA ALA A 287 -20.53 11.55 -19.21
C ALA A 287 -19.52 12.68 -19.00
N LYS A 288 -18.23 12.46 -19.33
CA LYS A 288 -17.17 13.48 -19.27
C LYS A 288 -17.27 14.52 -20.37
N CYS A 289 -17.97 14.23 -21.47
CA CYS A 289 -18.26 15.20 -22.52
C CYS A 289 -19.37 16.19 -22.13
N GLU A 290 -20.12 15.93 -21.05
CA GLU A 290 -21.15 16.83 -20.55
C GLU A 290 -20.56 17.99 -19.73
N ASP A 291 -21.30 19.10 -19.62
CA ASP A 291 -20.94 20.18 -18.70
C ASP A 291 -20.94 19.68 -17.25
N ARG A 292 -19.76 19.73 -16.63
CA ARG A 292 -19.52 19.22 -15.28
C ARG A 292 -20.43 19.87 -14.24
N SER A 293 -20.63 21.18 -14.33
CA SER A 293 -21.44 21.95 -13.37
C SER A 293 -22.92 21.57 -13.47
N ALA A 294 -23.43 21.45 -14.69
CA ALA A 294 -24.78 20.98 -14.97
C ALA A 294 -25.00 19.55 -14.44
N ALA A 295 -24.03 18.65 -14.64
CA ALA A 295 -24.08 17.28 -14.12
C ALA A 295 -24.12 17.25 -12.58
N GLN A 296 -23.26 18.02 -11.91
CA GLN A 296 -23.28 18.18 -10.45
C GLN A 296 -24.63 18.72 -9.95
N GLY A 297 -25.20 19.71 -10.66
CA GLY A 297 -26.51 20.27 -10.36
C GLY A 297 -27.63 19.23 -10.47
N ARG A 298 -27.62 18.38 -11.51
CA ARG A 298 -28.59 17.28 -11.66
C ARG A 298 -28.48 16.26 -10.52
N ILE A 299 -27.26 15.83 -10.18
CA ILE A 299 -27.05 14.87 -9.08
C ILE A 299 -27.53 15.45 -7.74
N THR A 300 -27.25 16.73 -7.48
CA THR A 300 -27.69 17.42 -6.25
C THR A 300 -29.22 17.44 -6.16
N ARG A 301 -29.92 17.75 -7.25
CA ARG A 301 -31.39 17.71 -7.31
C ARG A 301 -31.94 16.29 -7.14
N ASN A 302 -31.37 15.30 -7.81
CA ASN A 302 -31.78 13.89 -7.69
C ASN A 302 -31.65 13.40 -6.24
N LYS A 303 -30.53 13.71 -5.60
CA LYS A 303 -30.28 13.38 -4.19
C LYS A 303 -31.27 14.07 -3.24
N ALA A 304 -31.62 15.32 -3.51
CA ALA A 304 -32.62 16.06 -2.73
C ALA A 304 -34.02 15.45 -2.89
N ALA A 305 -34.44 15.16 -4.13
CA ALA A 305 -35.73 14.53 -4.42
C ALA A 305 -35.85 13.14 -3.74
N ARG A 306 -34.79 12.33 -3.80
CA ARG A 306 -34.76 11.01 -3.13
C ARG A 306 -34.89 11.12 -1.60
N ARG A 307 -34.25 12.12 -1.00
CA ARG A 307 -34.38 12.38 0.45
C ARG A 307 -35.80 12.82 0.82
N GLN A 308 -36.41 13.69 0.03
CA GLN A 308 -37.78 14.13 0.25
C GLN A 308 -38.77 12.98 0.09
N ALA A 309 -38.59 12.12 -0.93
CA ALA A 309 -39.43 10.94 -1.13
C ALA A 309 -39.34 9.97 0.05
N LYS A 310 -38.14 9.79 0.64
CA LYS A 310 -37.96 8.97 1.84
C LYS A 310 -38.67 9.58 3.06
N GLN A 311 -38.55 10.89 3.26
CA GLN A 311 -39.23 11.59 4.37
C GLN A 311 -40.76 11.54 4.29
N ASN A 312 -41.33 11.44 3.09
CA ASN A 312 -42.78 11.33 2.90
C ASN A 312 -43.29 9.89 3.03
N ALA A 313 -42.39 8.90 2.99
CA ALA A 313 -42.73 7.48 3.12
C ALA A 313 -42.64 6.98 4.56
N ASP A 314 -41.92 7.72 5.41
CA ASP A 314 -41.80 7.50 6.86
C ASP A 314 -42.94 8.24 7.61
#